data_AF-A0A2E7EBG3-F1
#
_entry.id   AF-A0A2E7EBG3-F1
#
_cell.length_a   1.000
_cell.length_b   1.000
_cell.length_c   1.000
_cell.angle_alpha   90.00
_cell.angle_beta   90.00
_cell.angle_gamma   90.00
#
_symmetry.space_group_name_H-M   'P 1'
#
loop_
_entity.id
_entity.type
_entity.pdbx_description
1 polymer ?
#
loop_
_entity_poly.entity_id
_entity_poly.type
_entity_poly.pdbx_seq_one_letter_code
_entity_poly.pdbx_strand_id
1 'polypeptide(L)' 'MSAGHPEGEVAKPAKRKANKKDAQLLIRINGEERDEFIALCDELDTSAAREIRKFIRGFVREHKAD' A
#
# COMPACT_ATOMS: atom_id res chain seq x y z
N MET A 1 -31.73 18.44 43.92
CA MET A 1 -32.82 17.84 43.10
C MET A 1 -32.66 18.33 41.66
N SER A 2 -33.16 17.53 40.71
CA SER A 2 -32.98 17.60 39.23
C SER A 2 -31.79 16.73 38.76
N ALA A 3 -31.96 15.41 38.55
CA ALA A 3 -32.55 14.75 37.35
C ALA A 3 -31.85 15.25 36.08
N GLY A 4 -30.98 14.51 35.39
CA GLY A 4 -31.16 13.16 34.86
C GLY A 4 -31.58 13.26 33.39
N HIS A 5 -30.66 13.01 32.45
CA HIS A 5 -30.71 11.92 31.45
C HIS A 5 -29.50 12.01 30.49
N PRO A 6 -29.01 10.86 29.98
CA PRO A 6 -27.81 10.74 29.17
C PRO A 6 -28.17 10.81 27.67
N GLU A 7 -27.47 11.62 26.89
CA GLU A 7 -27.65 11.64 25.44
C GLU A 7 -26.55 10.84 24.73
N GLY A 8 -26.95 9.65 24.28
CA GLY A 8 -26.59 9.14 22.96
C GLY A 8 -25.14 8.71 22.74
N GLU A 9 -24.82 7.49 23.15
CA GLU A 9 -23.75 6.72 22.50
C GLU A 9 -24.15 6.48 21.03
N VAL A 10 -23.60 7.29 20.13
CA VAL A 10 -23.74 7.11 18.69
C VAL A 10 -22.82 5.96 18.28
N ALA A 11 -23.38 4.76 18.21
CA ALA A 11 -22.71 3.57 17.69
C ALA A 11 -22.19 3.86 16.26
N LYS A 12 -20.88 4.08 16.15
CA LYS A 12 -20.21 4.29 14.87
C LYS A 12 -20.35 3.02 14.02
N PRO A 13 -20.80 3.10 12.76
CA PRO A 13 -20.92 1.91 11.92
C PRO A 13 -19.53 1.30 11.75
N ALA A 14 -19.41 0.02 12.14
CA ALA A 14 -18.20 -0.76 11.97
C ALA A 14 -17.85 -0.78 10.47
N LYS A 15 -16.86 0.03 10.09
CA LYS A 15 -16.28 0.02 8.75
C LYS A 15 -15.77 -1.39 8.50
N ARG A 16 -16.44 -2.11 7.59
CA ARG A 16 -15.91 -3.34 6.99
C ARG A 16 -14.48 -3.02 6.57
N LYS A 17 -13.49 -3.71 7.16
CA LYS A 17 -12.08 -3.58 6.80
C LYS A 17 -11.96 -4.01 5.34
N ALA A 18 -12.13 -3.08 4.41
CA ALA A 18 -11.71 -3.27 3.04
C ALA A 18 -10.26 -3.74 3.12
N ASN A 19 -9.97 -4.92 2.56
CA ASN A 19 -8.64 -5.51 2.56
C ASN A 19 -7.65 -4.47 2.03
N LYS A 20 -7.02 -3.77 2.97
CA LYS A 20 -6.09 -2.68 2.71
C LYS A 20 -4.92 -3.34 2.01
N LYS A 21 -4.80 -3.10 0.70
CA LYS A 21 -3.57 -3.36 -0.06
C LYS A 21 -2.48 -2.36 0.35
N ASP A 22 -2.50 -1.89 1.60
CA ASP A 22 -1.73 -0.78 2.14
C ASP A 22 -0.50 -1.29 2.91
N ALA A 23 -0.04 -2.51 2.61
CA ALA A 23 1.25 -2.96 3.09
C ALA A 23 2.33 -2.12 2.40
N GLN A 24 2.89 -1.17 3.13
CA GLN A 24 4.00 -0.35 2.65
C GLN A 24 5.29 -1.17 2.75
N LEU A 25 6.03 -1.25 1.64
CA LEU A 25 7.33 -1.89 1.57
C LEU A 25 8.39 -0.79 1.52
N LEU A 26 9.20 -0.66 2.58
CA LEU A 26 10.32 0.27 2.62
C LEU A 26 11.58 -0.47 2.19
N ILE A 27 12.18 -0.06 1.07
CA ILE A 27 13.41 -0.67 0.53
C ILE A 27 14.48 0.42 0.52
N ARG A 28 15.68 0.07 0.98
CA ARG A 28 16.87 0.92 0.85
C ARG A 28 17.72 0.36 -0.30
N ILE A 29 18.08 1.22 -1.23
CA ILE A 29 18.95 0.96 -2.37
C ILE A 29 19.94 2.12 -2.51
N ASN A 30 20.97 1.98 -3.34
CA ASN A 30 21.88 3.09 -3.60
C ASN A 30 21.13 4.25 -4.28
N GLY A 31 21.60 5.49 -4.07
CA GLY A 31 21.02 6.67 -4.70
C GLY A 31 21.12 6.63 -6.22
N GLU A 32 22.27 6.19 -6.74
CA GLU A 32 22.51 6.07 -8.19
C GLU A 32 21.53 5.06 -8.82
N GLU A 33 21.39 3.87 -8.23
CA GLU A 33 20.44 2.85 -8.72
C GLU A 33 18.99 3.33 -8.68
N ARG A 34 18.60 4.07 -7.64
CA ARG A 34 17.27 4.68 -7.54
C ARG A 34 17.04 5.65 -8.69
N ASP A 35 18.01 6.52 -8.96
CA ASP A 35 17.85 7.59 -9.93
C ASP A 35 17.82 7.01 -11.36
N GLU A 36 18.64 6.00 -11.66
CA GLU A 36 18.56 5.23 -12.91
C GLU A 36 17.19 4.53 -13.06
N PHE A 37 16.70 3.89 -11.99
CA PHE A 37 15.39 3.22 -12.02
C PHE A 37 14.23 4.20 -12.25
N ILE A 38 14.26 5.36 -11.61
CA ILE A 38 13.24 6.40 -11.79
C ILE A 38 13.30 6.95 -13.23
N ALA A 39 14.49 7.25 -13.75
CA ALA A 39 14.67 7.74 -15.11
C ALA A 39 14.11 6.74 -16.16
N LEU A 40 14.42 5.45 -16.00
CA LEU A 40 13.86 4.40 -16.86
C LEU A 40 12.34 4.29 -16.72
N CYS A 41 11.79 4.47 -15.51
CA CYS A 41 10.34 4.46 -15.33
C CYS A 41 9.67 5.61 -16.09
N ASP A 42 10.26 6.80 -16.04
CA ASP A 42 9.76 7.98 -16.74
C ASP A 42 9.84 7.80 -18.27
N GLU A 43 10.93 7.24 -18.80
CA GLU A 43 11.06 6.92 -20.23
C GLU A 43 10.02 5.90 -20.71
N LEU A 44 9.63 4.96 -19.85
CA LEU A 44 8.67 3.90 -20.16
C LEU A 44 7.21 4.28 -19.88
N ASP A 45 6.94 5.56 -19.55
CA ASP A 45 5.60 6.05 -19.18
C ASP A 45 4.96 5.17 -18.06
N THR A 46 5.79 4.78 -17.08
CA THR A 46 5.42 3.95 -15.95
C THR A 46 5.82 4.59 -14.63
N SER A 47 5.18 4.16 -13.55
CA SER A 47 5.60 4.56 -12.20
C SER A 47 6.49 3.49 -11.59
N ALA A 48 7.52 3.91 -10.84
CA ALA A 48 8.34 3.04 -9.99
C ALA A 48 7.50 2.04 -9.19
N ALA A 49 6.42 2.50 -8.56
CA ALA A 49 5.51 1.65 -7.79
C ALA A 49 4.81 0.56 -8.64
N ARG A 50 4.46 0.88 -9.89
CA ARG A 50 3.82 -0.07 -10.82
C ARG A 50 4.80 -1.17 -11.21
N GLU A 51 6.04 -0.81 -11.50
CA GLU A 51 7.05 -1.76 -11.97
C GLU A 51 7.58 -2.64 -10.85
N ILE A 52 7.79 -2.09 -9.66
CA ILE A 52 8.09 -2.90 -8.47
C ILE A 52 6.95 -3.88 -8.16
N ARG A 53 5.68 -3.46 -8.25
CA ARG A 53 4.54 -4.37 -8.04
C ARG A 53 4.46 -5.47 -9.10
N LYS A 54 4.68 -5.15 -10.37
CA LYS A 54 4.71 -6.14 -11.45
C LYS A 54 5.85 -7.14 -11.24
N PHE A 55 7.04 -6.63 -10.93
CA PHE A 55 8.22 -7.44 -10.64
C PHE A 55 7.95 -8.41 -9.48
N ILE A 56 7.47 -7.91 -8.33
CA ILE A 56 7.13 -8.74 -7.18
C ILE A 56 6.12 -9.83 -7.56
N ARG A 57 5.06 -9.50 -8.30
CA ARG A 57 4.06 -10.50 -8.73
C ARG A 57 4.65 -11.54 -9.67
N GLY A 58 5.49 -11.12 -10.62
CA GLY A 58 6.19 -11.99 -11.55
C GLY A 58 7.10 -12.96 -10.82
N PHE A 59 7.97 -12.41 -9.96
CA PHE A 59 8.90 -13.15 -9.12
C PHE A 59 8.19 -14.17 -8.21
N VAL A 60 7.12 -13.75 -7.52
CA VAL A 60 6.34 -14.65 -6.67
C VAL A 60 5.69 -15.77 -7.47
N ARG A 61 5.20 -15.50 -8.69
CA ARG A 61 4.58 -16.52 -9.53
C ARG A 61 5.61 -17.52 -10.04
N GLU A 62 6.79 -17.05 -10.41
CA GLU A 62 7.91 -17.87 -10.89
C GLU A 62 8.43 -18.81 -9.80
N HIS A 63 8.56 -18.32 -8.57
CA HIS A 63 9.13 -19.08 -7.44
C HIS A 63 8.10 -19.80 -6.54
N LYS A 64 6.79 -19.61 -6.75
CA LYS A 64 5.73 -20.38 -6.05
C LYS A 64 5.14 -21.50 -6.90
N ALA A 65 5.65 -21.72 -8.10
CA ALA A 65 5.26 -22.85 -8.94
C ALA A 65 6.03 -24.15 -8.57
N ASP A 66 6.51 -24.24 -7.32
CA ASP A 66 7.02 -25.45 -6.65
C ASP A 66 6.01 -25.93 -5.60
#